data_AF-A0A6J5WDJ2-F1
#
_entry.id   AF-A0A6J5WDJ2-F1
#
_cell.length_a   1.000
_cell.length_b   1.000
_cell.length_c   1.000
_cell.angle_alpha   90.00
_cell.angle_beta   90.00
_cell.angle_gamma   90.00
#
_symmetry.space_group_name_H-M   'P 1'
#
loop_
_entity.id
_entity.type
_entity.pdbx_description
1 polymer ?
#
loop_
_entity_poly.entity_id
_entity_poly.type
_entity_poly.pdbx_seq_one_letter_code
_entity_poly.pdbx_strand_id
1 'polypeptide(L)'
;MGFLQEMDANLSSKLQDSVTFLPLKDIRFAKTAVEGNTWFINSLSDTYEENESQYLYFPLEASKRRLLCLKGNDKRDGTKNSYALAWPEGLQNSTTLLKGLNFVSDTFYDHKNLWHGLTAMFPFVGWSMKNGCSKPSRLVPVEVFEKGDDEPYCFEKAVVMRHNVGKIGKHRKLQVSDLLRCKAREFCGINPAGRGKEVNVRGQPSIRLTLLMRRGSRSFKDPTVGINVFSRQCAIVDGCMLEVVQSEDLNFYILASPHGAQLTNMLFTDRNSIIMEFFPNGWLKLDGVGQNVYHWMADQSGMKHICAWWDPHTEKECPDP
;
A
#
# COMPACT_ATOMS: atom_id res chain seq x y z
N MET A 1 -45.10 -13.72 -29.04
CA MET A 1 -44.38 -13.55 -27.76
C MET A 1 -43.41 -14.71 -27.49
N GLY A 2 -43.81 -15.99 -27.64
CA GLY A 2 -42.93 -17.13 -27.33
C GLY A 2 -41.64 -17.28 -28.16
N PHE A 3 -41.67 -17.01 -29.48
CA PHE A 3 -40.50 -17.19 -30.34
C PHE A 3 -39.33 -16.24 -30.00
N LEU A 4 -39.62 -14.99 -29.65
CA LEU A 4 -38.58 -14.02 -29.25
C LEU A 4 -37.97 -14.40 -27.89
N GLN A 5 -38.78 -14.85 -26.92
CA GLN A 5 -38.28 -15.33 -25.63
C GLN A 5 -37.38 -16.57 -25.77
N GLU A 6 -37.71 -17.48 -26.69
CA GLU A 6 -36.92 -18.67 -26.94
C GLU A 6 -35.58 -18.35 -27.63
N MET A 7 -35.57 -17.37 -28.55
CA MET A 7 -34.34 -16.85 -29.15
C MET A 7 -33.43 -16.17 -28.11
N ASP A 8 -34.00 -15.34 -27.23
CA ASP A 8 -33.27 -14.64 -26.18
C ASP A 8 -32.65 -15.63 -25.17
N ALA A 9 -33.38 -16.69 -24.80
CA ALA A 9 -32.87 -17.75 -23.94
C ALA A 9 -31.71 -18.54 -24.58
N ASN A 10 -31.83 -18.89 -25.86
CA ASN A 10 -30.78 -19.60 -26.60
C ASN A 10 -29.52 -18.72 -26.76
N LEU A 11 -29.69 -17.43 -27.03
CA LEU A 11 -28.58 -16.49 -27.10
C LEU A 11 -27.88 -16.34 -25.74
N SER A 12 -28.65 -16.23 -24.66
CA SER A 12 -28.12 -16.12 -23.29
C SER A 12 -27.31 -17.38 -22.91
N SER A 13 -27.81 -18.58 -23.24
CA SER A 13 -27.08 -19.84 -23.03
C SER A 13 -25.75 -19.86 -23.80
N LYS A 14 -25.75 -19.47 -25.07
CA LYS A 14 -24.51 -19.40 -25.87
C LYS A 14 -23.51 -18.38 -25.32
N LEU A 15 -24.00 -17.26 -24.80
CA LEU A 15 -23.15 -16.25 -24.15
C LEU A 15 -22.54 -16.81 -22.86
N GLN A 16 -23.31 -17.52 -22.05
CA GLN A 16 -22.81 -18.21 -20.84
C GLN A 16 -21.72 -19.23 -21.19
N ASP A 17 -21.95 -20.08 -22.20
CA ASP A 17 -20.99 -21.11 -22.64
C ASP A 17 -19.71 -20.50 -23.23
N SER A 18 -19.77 -19.25 -23.70
CA SER A 18 -18.60 -18.54 -24.26
C SER A 18 -17.66 -17.96 -23.20
N VAL A 19 -18.09 -17.88 -21.94
CA VAL A 19 -17.28 -17.31 -20.85
C VAL A 19 -16.10 -18.24 -20.54
N THR A 20 -14.90 -17.78 -20.86
CA THR A 20 -13.66 -18.54 -20.65
C THR A 20 -12.89 -17.96 -19.47
N PHE A 21 -12.57 -18.80 -18.49
CA PHE A 21 -11.71 -18.42 -17.36
C PHE A 21 -10.24 -18.61 -17.70
N LEU A 22 -9.47 -17.52 -17.54
CA LEU A 22 -8.02 -17.49 -17.73
C LEU A 22 -7.31 -17.43 -16.38
N PRO A 23 -6.05 -17.91 -16.28
CA PRO A 23 -5.25 -17.72 -15.07
C PRO A 23 -5.19 -16.24 -14.67
N LEU A 24 -5.45 -15.94 -13.39
CA LEU A 24 -5.43 -14.57 -12.88
C LEU A 24 -4.03 -13.96 -12.95
N LYS A 25 -3.02 -14.79 -12.67
CA LYS A 25 -1.60 -14.46 -12.74
C LYS A 25 -0.88 -15.38 -13.71
N ASP A 26 -0.08 -14.81 -14.58
CA ASP A 26 0.74 -15.56 -15.54
C ASP A 26 2.13 -15.83 -14.96
N ILE A 27 2.32 -17.05 -14.46
CA ILE A 27 3.54 -17.49 -13.77
C ILE A 27 4.82 -17.38 -14.62
N ARG A 28 4.70 -17.28 -15.95
CA ARG A 28 5.84 -17.07 -16.85
C ARG A 28 6.53 -15.73 -16.59
N PHE A 29 5.79 -14.75 -16.08
CA PHE A 29 6.28 -13.39 -15.80
C PHE A 29 6.54 -13.14 -14.31
N ALA A 30 6.59 -14.18 -13.46
CA ALA A 30 6.78 -14.03 -12.02
C ALA A 30 8.03 -13.21 -11.64
N LYS A 31 9.10 -13.30 -12.44
CA LYS A 31 10.36 -12.55 -12.21
C LYS A 31 10.29 -11.08 -12.64
N THR A 32 9.35 -10.74 -13.50
CA THR A 32 9.12 -9.40 -14.06
C THR A 32 7.70 -8.95 -13.75
N ALA A 33 7.16 -9.37 -12.60
CA ALA A 33 5.73 -9.22 -12.29
C ALA A 33 5.28 -7.75 -12.20
N VAL A 34 6.22 -6.84 -11.98
CA VAL A 34 6.02 -5.38 -11.93
C VAL A 34 6.24 -4.69 -13.29
N GLU A 35 6.54 -5.45 -14.35
CA GLU A 35 6.83 -4.93 -15.68
C GLU A 35 5.64 -5.10 -16.62
N GLY A 36 5.03 -3.95 -16.96
CA GLY A 36 3.92 -3.91 -17.91
C GLY A 36 2.68 -4.67 -17.44
N ASN A 37 1.83 -5.06 -18.38
CA ASN A 37 0.55 -5.72 -18.10
C ASN A 37 0.64 -7.25 -18.07
N THR A 38 1.84 -7.82 -17.93
CA THR A 38 2.07 -9.25 -18.26
C THR A 38 1.73 -10.23 -17.14
N TRP A 39 1.76 -9.76 -15.88
CA TRP A 39 1.53 -10.60 -14.71
C TRP A 39 0.05 -10.83 -14.42
N PHE A 40 -0.71 -9.77 -14.15
CA PHE A 40 -2.08 -9.84 -13.65
C PHE A 40 -3.09 -9.35 -14.69
N ILE A 41 -4.12 -10.16 -14.98
CA ILE A 41 -5.11 -9.88 -16.04
C ILE A 41 -4.38 -9.55 -17.36
N ASN A 42 -3.55 -10.48 -17.83
CA ASN A 42 -2.61 -10.22 -18.92
C ASN A 42 -3.26 -9.99 -20.29
N SER A 43 -4.55 -10.29 -20.44
CA SER A 43 -5.29 -10.10 -21.70
C SER A 43 -5.67 -8.65 -21.99
N LEU A 44 -5.36 -7.70 -21.11
CA LEU A 44 -5.74 -6.29 -21.23
C LEU A 44 -4.56 -5.35 -20.95
N SER A 45 -4.46 -4.27 -21.72
CA SER A 45 -3.53 -3.17 -21.49
C SER A 45 -4.07 -2.18 -20.46
N ASP A 46 -3.20 -1.60 -19.65
CA ASP A 46 -3.59 -0.58 -18.65
C ASP A 46 -4.09 0.71 -19.30
N THR A 47 -4.96 1.41 -18.59
CA THR A 47 -5.15 2.84 -18.82
C THR A 47 -3.92 3.58 -18.31
N TYR A 48 -3.22 4.25 -19.23
CA TYR A 48 -2.05 5.07 -18.91
C TYR A 48 -2.45 6.54 -18.82
N GLU A 49 -2.12 7.15 -17.70
CA GLU A 49 -2.27 8.58 -17.48
C GLU A 49 -0.98 9.09 -16.83
N GLU A 50 -0.48 10.22 -17.32
CA GLU A 50 0.77 10.77 -16.83
C GLU A 50 0.65 11.12 -15.34
N ASN A 51 1.66 10.74 -14.55
CA ASN A 51 1.74 11.00 -13.11
C ASN A 51 0.64 10.35 -12.25
N GLU A 52 -0.11 9.38 -12.78
CA GLU A 52 -1.17 8.67 -12.06
C GLU A 52 -0.88 7.17 -11.90
N SER A 53 -1.65 6.51 -11.03
CA SER A 53 -1.65 5.05 -10.94
C SER A 53 -2.26 4.44 -12.20
N GLN A 54 -1.64 3.39 -12.73
CA GLN A 54 -2.19 2.61 -13.83
C GLN A 54 -3.34 1.72 -13.31
N TYR A 55 -4.46 1.74 -14.02
CA TYR A 55 -5.68 1.02 -13.63
C TYR A 55 -6.44 0.46 -14.83
N LEU A 56 -7.39 -0.42 -14.55
CA LEU A 56 -8.47 -0.80 -15.45
C LEU A 56 -9.81 -0.43 -14.82
N TYR A 57 -10.70 0.22 -15.57
CA TYR A 57 -12.05 0.55 -15.10
C TYR A 57 -13.10 -0.27 -15.86
N PHE A 58 -13.64 -1.30 -15.24
CA PHE A 58 -14.70 -2.12 -15.80
C PHE A 58 -16.09 -1.50 -15.56
N PRO A 59 -17.03 -1.64 -16.51
CA PRO A 59 -16.84 -2.22 -17.85
C PRO A 59 -16.04 -1.28 -18.77
N LEU A 60 -15.00 -1.81 -19.44
CA LEU A 60 -14.12 -1.03 -20.33
C LEU A 60 -14.33 -1.36 -21.82
N GLU A 61 -14.06 -0.40 -22.70
CA GLU A 61 -14.25 -0.58 -24.15
C GLU A 61 -13.37 -1.66 -24.76
N ALA A 62 -12.11 -1.79 -24.32
CA ALA A 62 -11.23 -2.87 -24.78
C ALA A 62 -11.72 -4.28 -24.38
N SER A 63 -12.57 -4.41 -23.35
CA SER A 63 -13.27 -5.67 -23.04
C SER A 63 -14.58 -5.79 -23.81
N LYS A 64 -14.91 -4.88 -24.73
CA LYS A 64 -16.22 -4.72 -25.34
C LYS A 64 -17.30 -4.60 -24.26
N ARG A 65 -17.09 -3.74 -23.25
CA ARG A 65 -18.04 -3.52 -22.14
C ARG A 65 -18.42 -4.76 -21.31
N ARG A 66 -17.66 -5.85 -21.41
CA ARG A 66 -17.80 -7.03 -20.54
C ARG A 66 -17.40 -6.70 -19.10
N LEU A 67 -18.11 -7.30 -18.17
CA LEU A 67 -17.85 -7.27 -16.74
C LEU A 67 -16.61 -8.11 -16.41
N LEU A 68 -15.88 -7.70 -15.38
CA LEU A 68 -14.83 -8.51 -14.79
C LEU A 68 -15.46 -9.54 -13.85
N CYS A 69 -15.06 -10.79 -14.00
CA CYS A 69 -15.45 -11.89 -13.12
C CYS A 69 -14.20 -12.54 -12.54
N LEU A 70 -14.25 -12.90 -11.26
CA LEU A 70 -13.15 -13.57 -10.55
C LEU A 70 -13.66 -14.88 -9.97
N LYS A 71 -12.79 -15.90 -10.00
CA LYS A 71 -13.02 -17.20 -9.38
C LYS A 71 -11.82 -17.55 -8.50
N GLY A 72 -12.08 -17.66 -7.20
CA GLY A 72 -11.06 -17.94 -6.18
C GLY A 72 -10.95 -19.43 -5.89
N ASN A 73 -9.91 -20.08 -6.41
CA ASN A 73 -9.64 -21.49 -6.12
C ASN A 73 -8.74 -21.67 -4.88
N ASP A 74 -7.97 -20.64 -4.49
CA ASP A 74 -7.05 -20.68 -3.34
C ASP A 74 -7.05 -19.34 -2.57
N LYS A 75 -7.14 -19.42 -1.22
CA LYS A 75 -7.19 -18.24 -0.31
C LYS A 75 -5.81 -17.69 0.04
N ARG A 76 -4.75 -18.40 -0.33
CA ARG A 76 -3.36 -18.13 0.09
C ARG A 76 -2.43 -17.98 -1.10
N ASP A 77 -2.81 -18.53 -2.24
CA ASP A 77 -2.02 -18.51 -3.46
C ASP A 77 -2.82 -17.93 -4.63
N GLY A 78 -2.67 -16.62 -4.84
CA GLY A 78 -3.32 -15.91 -5.93
C GLY A 78 -3.03 -16.47 -7.33
N THR A 79 -1.95 -17.23 -7.52
CA THR A 79 -1.59 -17.82 -8.82
C THR A 79 -2.52 -18.94 -9.27
N LYS A 80 -3.29 -19.51 -8.34
CA LYS A 80 -4.28 -20.56 -8.64
C LYS A 80 -5.67 -20.01 -8.94
N ASN A 81 -5.85 -18.69 -8.82
CA ASN A 81 -7.14 -18.04 -9.08
C ASN A 81 -7.29 -17.73 -10.56
N SER A 82 -8.52 -17.47 -11.00
CA SER A 82 -8.82 -17.17 -12.40
C SER A 82 -9.74 -15.96 -12.55
N TYR A 83 -9.72 -15.39 -13.75
CA TYR A 83 -10.63 -14.31 -14.14
C TYR A 83 -11.30 -14.61 -15.48
N ALA A 84 -12.45 -13.99 -15.71
CA ALA A 84 -13.12 -14.02 -16.99
C ALA A 84 -13.70 -12.63 -17.32
N LEU A 85 -14.04 -12.44 -18.59
CA LEU A 85 -14.77 -11.30 -19.08
C LEU A 85 -16.11 -11.78 -19.64
N ALA A 86 -17.21 -11.37 -19.01
CA ALA A 86 -18.55 -11.82 -19.36
C ALA A 86 -19.48 -10.65 -19.66
N TRP A 87 -20.41 -10.84 -20.59
CA TRP A 87 -21.51 -9.91 -20.78
C TRP A 87 -22.50 -10.03 -19.61
N PRO A 88 -23.20 -8.95 -19.21
CA PRO A 88 -24.24 -9.04 -18.17
C PRO A 88 -25.29 -10.12 -18.44
N GLU A 89 -25.66 -10.31 -19.71
CA GLU A 89 -26.63 -11.32 -20.17
C GLU A 89 -26.02 -12.74 -20.21
N GLY A 90 -24.69 -12.83 -20.24
CA GLY A 90 -23.94 -14.08 -20.24
C GLY A 90 -23.51 -14.54 -18.84
N LEU A 91 -24.00 -13.90 -17.77
CA LEU A 91 -23.75 -14.37 -16.41
C LEU A 91 -24.56 -15.64 -16.14
N GLN A 92 -23.96 -16.65 -15.53
CA GLN A 92 -24.67 -17.85 -15.08
C GLN A 92 -25.60 -17.48 -13.91
N ASN A 93 -26.72 -18.19 -13.72
CA ASN A 93 -27.66 -17.90 -12.62
C ASN A 93 -27.04 -18.00 -11.23
N SER A 94 -26.03 -18.87 -11.07
CA SER A 94 -25.20 -19.01 -9.88
C SER A 94 -24.20 -17.86 -9.66
N THR A 95 -23.97 -17.02 -10.67
CA THR A 95 -22.95 -15.98 -10.58
C THR A 95 -23.38 -14.87 -9.63
N THR A 96 -22.55 -14.59 -8.62
CA THR A 96 -22.82 -13.45 -7.73
C THR A 96 -22.40 -12.14 -8.40
N LEU A 97 -23.37 -11.25 -8.68
CA LEU A 97 -23.09 -9.90 -9.20
C LEU A 97 -22.92 -8.89 -8.06
N LEU A 98 -21.70 -8.39 -7.87
CA LEU A 98 -21.36 -7.34 -6.92
C LEU A 98 -21.70 -5.96 -7.48
N LYS A 99 -22.83 -5.42 -7.02
CA LYS A 99 -23.31 -4.09 -7.39
C LYS A 99 -22.46 -2.95 -6.82
N GLY A 100 -22.49 -1.81 -7.50
CA GLY A 100 -21.75 -0.60 -7.18
C GLY A 100 -20.29 -0.63 -7.66
N LEU A 101 -19.52 0.38 -7.23
CA LEU A 101 -18.09 0.50 -7.54
C LEU A 101 -17.28 -0.41 -6.62
N ASN A 102 -16.46 -1.29 -7.18
CA ASN A 102 -15.59 -2.17 -6.39
C ASN A 102 -14.12 -1.84 -6.69
N PHE A 103 -13.26 -1.92 -5.70
CA PHE A 103 -11.82 -1.72 -5.84
C PHE A 103 -11.13 -3.08 -5.73
N VAL A 104 -10.39 -3.47 -6.75
CA VAL A 104 -9.72 -4.78 -6.86
C VAL A 104 -8.22 -4.57 -6.86
N SER A 105 -7.55 -5.02 -5.81
CA SER A 105 -6.13 -4.81 -5.61
C SER A 105 -5.35 -6.05 -6.03
N ASP A 106 -4.47 -5.92 -7.02
CA ASP A 106 -3.33 -6.84 -7.19
C ASP A 106 -2.10 -6.20 -6.57
N THR A 107 -1.54 -6.85 -5.55
CA THR A 107 -0.21 -6.50 -5.07
C THR A 107 0.69 -7.70 -5.21
N PHE A 108 1.87 -7.48 -5.82
CA PHE A 108 2.96 -8.45 -5.79
C PHE A 108 3.33 -8.87 -4.35
N TYR A 109 3.10 -7.97 -3.41
CA TYR A 109 3.37 -8.16 -2.00
C TYR A 109 2.14 -8.63 -1.21
N ASP A 110 2.37 -9.41 -0.15
CA ASP A 110 1.31 -9.75 0.81
C ASP A 110 0.91 -8.55 1.67
N HIS A 111 -0.27 -8.61 2.30
CA HIS A 111 -0.74 -7.52 3.18
C HIS A 111 -0.26 -7.65 4.64
N LYS A 112 0.76 -8.48 4.92
CA LYS A 112 1.26 -8.68 6.29
C LYS A 112 2.19 -7.55 6.74
N ASN A 113 2.79 -6.85 5.78
CA ASN A 113 3.61 -5.67 6.03
C ASN A 113 2.80 -4.40 5.68
N LEU A 114 2.78 -3.44 6.60
CA LEU A 114 2.10 -2.16 6.42
C LEU A 114 2.61 -1.39 5.18
N TRP A 115 3.90 -1.53 4.82
CA TRP A 115 4.45 -1.00 3.57
C TRP A 115 3.75 -1.56 2.35
N HIS A 116 3.60 -2.87 2.30
CA HIS A 116 2.89 -3.54 1.22
C HIS A 116 1.42 -3.07 1.15
N GLY A 117 0.77 -2.93 2.31
CA GLY A 117 -0.57 -2.35 2.42
C GLY A 117 -0.66 -0.92 1.86
N LEU A 118 0.30 -0.05 2.19
CA LEU A 118 0.34 1.31 1.62
C LEU A 118 0.52 1.30 0.11
N THR A 119 1.33 0.39 -0.44
CA THR A 119 1.50 0.29 -1.89
C THR A 119 0.21 -0.09 -2.61
N ALA A 120 -0.70 -0.82 -1.95
CA ALA A 120 -2.05 -1.09 -2.44
C ALA A 120 -2.97 0.14 -2.32
N MET A 121 -2.93 0.82 -1.17
CA MET A 121 -3.86 1.92 -0.86
C MET A 121 -3.59 3.18 -1.68
N PHE A 122 -2.33 3.53 -1.91
CA PHE A 122 -1.95 4.78 -2.58
C PHE A 122 -2.60 4.96 -3.96
N PRO A 123 -2.54 3.95 -4.86
CA PRO A 123 -3.26 3.98 -6.13
C PRO A 123 -4.76 4.25 -5.98
N PHE A 124 -5.44 3.53 -5.10
CA PHE A 124 -6.89 3.70 -4.91
C PHE A 124 -7.27 5.07 -4.36
N VAL A 125 -6.52 5.58 -3.39
CA VAL A 125 -6.77 6.91 -2.83
C VAL A 125 -6.49 7.98 -3.87
N GLY A 126 -5.39 7.87 -4.63
CA GLY A 126 -5.08 8.78 -5.73
C GLY A 126 -6.18 8.82 -6.78
N TRP A 127 -6.62 7.64 -7.25
CA TRP A 127 -7.72 7.51 -8.19
C TRP A 127 -9.03 8.07 -7.63
N SER A 128 -9.37 7.76 -6.38
CA SER A 128 -10.58 8.26 -5.71
C SER A 128 -10.58 9.80 -5.64
N MET A 129 -9.47 10.41 -5.22
CA MET A 129 -9.33 11.87 -5.14
C MET A 129 -9.54 12.54 -6.49
N LYS A 130 -8.98 11.96 -7.57
CA LYS A 130 -9.18 12.46 -8.93
C LYS A 130 -10.63 12.33 -9.40
N ASN A 131 -11.31 11.28 -8.98
CA ASN A 131 -12.69 10.96 -9.39
C ASN A 131 -13.73 11.41 -8.34
N GLY A 132 -13.60 12.65 -7.84
CA GLY A 132 -14.60 13.26 -6.96
C GLY A 132 -14.74 12.58 -5.59
N CYS A 133 -13.64 12.04 -5.05
CA CYS A 133 -13.62 11.28 -3.79
C CYS A 133 -14.57 10.06 -3.81
N SER A 134 -14.68 9.41 -4.98
CA SER A 134 -15.49 8.21 -5.17
C SER A 134 -15.12 7.12 -4.16
N LYS A 135 -16.13 6.59 -3.46
CA LYS A 135 -15.95 5.52 -2.47
C LYS A 135 -16.35 4.18 -3.07
N PRO A 136 -15.54 3.12 -2.89
CA PRO A 136 -15.96 1.79 -3.30
C PRO A 136 -17.05 1.27 -2.35
N SER A 137 -17.99 0.51 -2.89
CA SER A 137 -18.89 -0.35 -2.13
C SER A 137 -18.12 -1.45 -1.40
N ARG A 138 -17.04 -1.97 -2.02
CA ARG A 138 -16.19 -3.05 -1.48
C ARG A 138 -14.74 -2.92 -1.93
N LEU A 139 -13.82 -3.33 -1.06
CA LEU A 139 -12.41 -3.57 -1.37
C LEU A 139 -12.20 -5.07 -1.49
N VAL A 140 -11.56 -5.51 -2.57
CA VAL A 140 -11.39 -6.92 -2.93
C VAL A 140 -9.88 -7.20 -3.06
N PRO A 141 -9.24 -7.74 -2.01
CA PRO A 141 -7.85 -8.16 -2.06
C PRO A 141 -7.73 -9.53 -2.76
N VAL A 142 -7.06 -9.58 -3.90
CA VAL A 142 -7.05 -10.81 -4.74
C VAL A 142 -6.21 -11.95 -4.17
N GLU A 143 -5.30 -11.65 -3.24
CA GLU A 143 -4.50 -12.67 -2.54
C GLU A 143 -5.30 -13.47 -1.51
N VAL A 144 -6.42 -12.92 -1.02
CA VAL A 144 -7.15 -13.44 0.15
C VAL A 144 -8.61 -13.69 -0.17
N PHE A 145 -8.91 -14.22 -1.38
CA PHE A 145 -10.30 -14.56 -1.69
C PHE A 145 -10.84 -15.54 -0.65
N GLU A 146 -12.01 -15.23 -0.11
CA GLU A 146 -12.76 -16.17 0.69
C GLU A 146 -13.24 -17.31 -0.23
N LYS A 147 -12.47 -18.41 -0.37
CA LYS A 147 -13.00 -19.77 -0.63
C LYS A 147 -14.37 -19.90 0.03
N GLY A 148 -15.37 -19.97 -0.82
CA GLY A 148 -16.78 -19.91 -0.46
C GLY A 148 -17.59 -20.79 -1.37
N ASP A 149 -17.48 -20.62 -2.69
CA ASP A 149 -18.21 -21.42 -3.65
C ASP A 149 -17.36 -21.66 -4.91
N ASP A 150 -17.59 -22.77 -5.62
CA ASP A 150 -17.07 -22.99 -6.98
C ASP A 150 -17.54 -21.92 -8.00
N GLU A 151 -18.34 -20.97 -7.53
CA GLU A 151 -19.05 -19.98 -8.29
C GLU A 151 -18.23 -18.69 -8.44
N PRO A 152 -18.13 -18.16 -9.66
CA PRO A 152 -17.51 -16.88 -9.88
C PRO A 152 -18.39 -15.76 -9.34
N TYR A 153 -17.76 -14.65 -8.98
CA TYR A 153 -18.46 -13.39 -8.77
C TYR A 153 -17.98 -12.35 -9.78
N CYS A 154 -18.91 -11.53 -10.25
CA CYS A 154 -18.65 -10.51 -11.25
C CYS A 154 -18.96 -9.13 -10.67
N PHE A 155 -18.32 -8.10 -11.21
CA PHE A 155 -18.49 -6.73 -10.74
C PHE A 155 -19.35 -5.93 -11.71
N GLU A 156 -20.36 -5.23 -11.20
CA GLU A 156 -21.08 -4.23 -11.98
C GLU A 156 -20.12 -3.13 -12.46
N LYS A 157 -19.28 -2.64 -11.54
CA LYS A 157 -18.18 -1.71 -11.81
C LYS A 157 -16.96 -2.11 -10.99
N ALA A 158 -15.78 -2.08 -11.59
CA ALA A 158 -14.54 -2.37 -10.89
C ALA A 158 -13.39 -1.46 -11.33
N VAL A 159 -12.67 -0.89 -10.37
CA VAL A 159 -11.35 -0.30 -10.59
C VAL A 159 -10.31 -1.32 -10.15
N VAL A 160 -9.49 -1.77 -11.09
CA VAL A 160 -8.42 -2.72 -10.84
C VAL A 160 -7.10 -1.98 -10.83
N MET A 161 -6.36 -2.03 -9.74
CA MET A 161 -5.00 -1.50 -9.65
C MET A 161 -4.03 -2.67 -9.84
N ARG A 162 -3.19 -2.58 -10.88
CA ARG A 162 -2.20 -3.61 -11.24
C ARG A 162 -0.77 -3.22 -10.93
N HIS A 163 -0.57 -1.94 -10.62
CA HIS A 163 0.75 -1.35 -10.43
C HIS A 163 0.81 -0.66 -9.08
N ASN A 164 2.00 -0.69 -8.50
CA ASN A 164 2.29 -0.01 -7.25
C ASN A 164 2.42 1.52 -7.47
N VAL A 165 2.99 2.19 -6.48
CA VAL A 165 3.18 3.66 -6.49
C VAL A 165 4.21 4.17 -7.50
N GLY A 166 4.90 3.30 -8.25
CA GLY A 166 6.05 3.66 -9.08
C GLY A 166 5.77 4.74 -10.13
N LYS A 167 4.62 4.66 -10.80
CA LYS A 167 4.23 5.62 -11.87
C LYS A 167 3.51 6.88 -11.36
N ILE A 168 3.11 6.90 -10.09
CA ILE A 168 2.43 8.06 -9.50
C ILE A 168 3.45 9.20 -9.34
N GLY A 169 3.11 10.39 -9.84
CA GLY A 169 3.96 11.57 -9.76
C GLY A 169 4.12 12.07 -8.32
N LYS A 170 5.22 12.77 -8.05
CA LYS A 170 5.57 13.25 -6.70
C LYS A 170 4.47 14.11 -6.06
N HIS A 171 3.88 15.03 -6.82
CA HIS A 171 2.80 15.88 -6.31
C HIS A 171 1.57 15.06 -5.88
N ARG A 172 1.17 14.07 -6.70
CA ARG A 172 0.04 13.18 -6.40
C ARG A 172 0.32 12.31 -5.18
N LYS A 173 1.51 11.72 -5.07
CA LYS A 173 1.95 10.96 -3.88
C LYS A 173 1.84 11.79 -2.60
N LEU A 174 2.24 13.05 -2.66
CA LEU A 174 2.20 13.96 -1.53
C LEU A 174 0.74 14.32 -1.13
N GLN A 175 -0.15 14.53 -2.10
CA GLN A 175 -1.58 14.74 -1.85
C GLN A 175 -2.25 13.53 -1.19
N VAL A 176 -1.95 12.33 -1.70
CA VAL A 176 -2.44 11.07 -1.13
C VAL A 176 -1.94 10.89 0.30
N SER A 177 -0.65 11.15 0.54
CA SER A 177 -0.04 11.07 1.87
C SER A 177 -0.71 12.01 2.87
N ASP A 178 -1.02 13.24 2.46
CA ASP A 178 -1.73 14.20 3.29
C ASP A 178 -3.14 13.73 3.67
N LEU A 179 -3.89 13.20 2.70
CA LEU A 179 -5.24 12.71 2.95
C LEU A 179 -5.23 11.51 3.91
N LEU A 180 -4.32 10.55 3.68
CA LEU A 180 -4.16 9.39 4.55
C LEU A 180 -3.78 9.82 5.97
N ARG A 181 -2.82 10.73 6.11
CA ARG A 181 -2.41 11.30 7.39
C ARG A 181 -3.56 12.01 8.10
N CYS A 182 -4.33 12.83 7.38
CA CYS A 182 -5.48 13.54 7.92
C CYS A 182 -6.53 12.56 8.45
N LYS A 183 -6.89 11.55 7.65
CA LYS A 183 -7.90 10.55 8.02
C LYS A 183 -7.46 9.67 9.18
N ALA A 184 -6.19 9.27 9.22
CA ALA A 184 -5.65 8.52 10.35
C ALA A 184 -5.70 9.35 11.65
N ARG A 185 -5.33 10.64 11.58
CA ARG A 185 -5.39 11.54 12.75
C ARG A 185 -6.81 11.79 13.24
N GLU A 186 -7.74 12.03 12.31
CA GLU A 186 -9.16 12.16 12.62
C GLU A 186 -9.69 10.91 13.33
N PHE A 187 -9.39 9.72 12.78
CA PHE A 187 -9.77 8.44 13.39
C PHE A 187 -9.17 8.26 14.79
N CYS A 188 -7.92 8.66 14.99
CA CYS A 188 -7.24 8.58 16.29
C CYS A 188 -7.53 9.75 17.24
N GLY A 189 -8.40 10.71 16.87
CA GLY A 189 -8.70 11.88 17.71
C GLY A 189 -7.53 12.86 17.90
N ILE A 190 -6.55 12.86 16.99
CA ILE A 190 -5.35 13.69 17.08
C ILE A 190 -5.64 15.07 16.49
N ASN A 191 -5.67 16.10 17.34
CA ASN A 191 -5.86 17.49 16.90
C ASN A 191 -4.55 18.10 16.34
N PRO A 192 -4.49 18.49 15.05
CA PRO A 192 -3.31 19.13 14.48
C PRO A 192 -3.10 20.58 14.95
N ALA A 193 -4.13 21.27 15.48
CA ALA A 193 -4.09 22.69 15.83
C ALA A 193 -3.18 23.04 17.03
N GLY A 194 -2.74 22.02 17.80
CA GLY A 194 -1.86 22.19 18.96
C GLY A 194 -0.35 22.11 18.66
N ARG A 195 0.07 21.79 17.43
CA ARG A 195 1.47 21.44 17.14
C ARG A 195 2.33 22.65 16.76
N GLY A 196 3.60 22.64 17.18
CA GLY A 196 4.58 23.69 16.88
C GLY A 196 4.47 24.96 17.75
N LYS A 197 3.52 24.98 18.70
CA LYS A 197 3.41 26.02 19.74
C LYS A 197 4.01 25.60 21.08
N GLU A 198 4.62 24.41 21.16
CA GLU A 198 5.38 24.00 22.33
C GLU A 198 6.59 24.93 22.44
N VAL A 199 6.48 25.86 23.38
CA VAL A 199 7.57 26.74 23.78
C VAL A 199 8.12 26.22 25.09
N ASN A 200 9.44 26.27 25.24
CA ASN A 200 10.06 25.99 26.53
C ASN A 200 9.64 27.06 27.56
N VAL A 201 10.06 26.88 28.81
CA VAL A 201 9.78 27.83 29.92
C VAL A 201 10.26 29.27 29.63
N ARG A 202 11.12 29.46 28.61
CA ARG A 202 11.68 30.73 28.15
C ARG A 202 10.97 31.30 26.92
N GLY A 203 9.86 30.71 26.47
CA GLY A 203 9.09 31.17 25.31
C GLY A 203 9.74 30.87 23.95
N GLN A 204 10.79 30.03 23.91
CA GLN A 204 11.47 29.65 22.66
C GLN A 204 10.88 28.36 22.09
N PRO A 205 10.91 28.16 20.75
CA PRO A 205 10.44 26.92 20.13
C PRO A 205 11.13 25.69 20.73
N SER A 206 10.37 24.72 21.24
CA SER A 206 10.95 23.46 21.73
C SER A 206 11.22 22.49 20.57
N ILE A 207 12.43 21.92 20.52
CA ILE A 207 12.80 20.90 19.54
C ILE A 207 12.52 19.53 20.13
N ARG A 208 11.50 18.82 19.63
CA ARG A 208 11.17 17.47 20.10
C ARG A 208 11.93 16.43 19.29
N LEU A 209 12.90 15.78 19.91
CA LEU A 209 13.61 14.63 19.37
C LEU A 209 12.93 13.36 19.89
N THR A 210 12.42 12.52 19.00
CA THR A 210 11.81 11.25 19.38
C THR A 210 12.72 10.10 18.96
N LEU A 211 13.19 9.36 19.94
CA LEU A 211 13.95 8.13 19.75
C LEU A 211 12.98 6.95 19.77
N LEU A 212 12.82 6.31 18.61
CA LEU A 212 11.94 5.16 18.49
C LEU A 212 12.66 3.87 18.86
N MET A 213 12.13 3.20 19.86
CA MET A 213 12.59 1.91 20.37
C MET A 213 11.65 0.80 19.89
N ARG A 214 12.20 -0.40 19.68
CA ARG A 214 11.46 -1.58 19.25
C ARG A 214 11.64 -2.72 20.24
N ARG A 215 10.61 -3.56 20.36
CA ARG A 215 10.67 -4.87 21.03
C ARG A 215 10.85 -5.98 20.00
N GLY A 216 11.61 -7.02 20.34
CA GLY A 216 11.83 -8.18 19.47
C GLY A 216 12.82 -7.88 18.34
N SER A 217 12.44 -8.16 17.09
CA SER A 217 13.34 -7.94 15.96
C SER A 217 13.77 -6.47 15.87
N ARG A 218 15.08 -6.26 15.72
CA ARG A 218 15.72 -4.95 15.61
C ARG A 218 15.60 -4.07 16.87
N SER A 219 15.40 -4.67 18.04
CA SER A 219 15.58 -3.98 19.32
C SER A 219 17.05 -3.60 19.53
N PHE A 220 17.29 -2.51 20.26
CA PHE A 220 18.63 -2.24 20.77
C PHE A 220 19.08 -3.37 21.68
N LYS A 221 20.34 -3.81 21.52
CA LYS A 221 20.96 -4.80 22.42
C LYS A 221 21.04 -4.27 23.85
N ASP A 222 21.36 -2.98 23.99
CA ASP A 222 21.29 -2.24 25.24
C ASP A 222 20.54 -0.92 24.98
N PRO A 223 19.22 -0.87 25.28
CA PRO A 223 18.42 0.34 25.11
C PRO A 223 18.93 1.51 25.96
N THR A 224 19.48 1.23 27.14
CA THR A 224 19.95 2.26 28.09
C THR A 224 21.14 3.02 27.51
N VAL A 225 22.09 2.30 26.92
CA VAL A 225 23.23 2.91 26.22
C VAL A 225 22.76 3.77 25.05
N GLY A 226 21.83 3.26 24.23
CA GLY A 226 21.25 4.03 23.13
C GLY A 226 20.59 5.33 23.59
N ILE A 227 19.70 5.24 24.58
CA ILE A 227 19.02 6.41 25.17
C ILE A 227 20.03 7.43 25.71
N ASN A 228 21.07 6.96 26.41
CA ASN A 228 22.09 7.84 27.00
C ASN A 228 22.87 8.62 25.94
N VAL A 229 23.16 8.03 24.77
CA VAL A 229 23.83 8.72 23.66
C VAL A 229 22.96 9.87 23.16
N PHE A 230 21.69 9.61 22.83
CA PHE A 230 20.78 10.65 22.32
C PHE A 230 20.44 11.70 23.37
N SER A 231 20.32 11.31 24.64
CA SER A 231 20.08 12.25 25.75
C SER A 231 21.23 13.24 25.90
N ARG A 232 22.48 12.76 25.85
CA ARG A 232 23.68 13.62 25.90
C ARG A 232 23.74 14.58 24.71
N GLN A 233 23.44 14.12 23.49
CA GLN A 233 23.42 15.00 22.32
C GLN A 233 22.30 16.04 22.37
N CYS A 234 21.11 15.63 22.79
CA CYS A 234 19.97 16.54 22.96
C CYS A 234 20.26 17.62 24.01
N ALA A 235 20.96 17.28 25.11
CA ALA A 235 21.34 18.24 26.15
C ALA A 235 22.30 19.35 25.67
N ILE A 236 22.99 19.16 24.54
CA ILE A 236 23.88 20.16 23.94
C ILE A 236 23.06 21.18 23.11
N VAL A 237 21.88 20.80 22.63
CA VAL A 237 21.04 21.63 21.76
C VAL A 237 20.01 22.38 22.60
N ASP A 238 20.11 23.71 22.63
CA ASP A 238 19.19 24.56 23.37
C ASP A 238 17.72 24.30 22.97
N GLY A 239 16.89 23.99 23.97
CA GLY A 239 15.46 23.72 23.79
C GLY A 239 15.13 22.32 23.25
N CYS A 240 16.10 21.42 23.13
CA CYS A 240 15.85 20.03 22.76
C CYS A 240 15.21 19.25 23.92
N MET A 241 14.14 18.50 23.61
CA MET A 241 13.48 17.56 24.50
C MET A 241 13.52 16.18 23.85
N LEU A 242 14.19 15.23 24.52
CA LEU A 242 14.20 13.83 24.09
C LEU A 242 12.98 13.10 24.65
N GLU A 243 12.24 12.46 23.76
CA GLU A 243 11.16 11.52 24.09
C GLU A 243 11.54 10.14 23.58
N VAL A 244 11.40 9.11 24.43
CA VAL A 244 11.66 7.72 24.03
C VAL A 244 10.33 7.02 23.91
N VAL A 245 10.05 6.51 22.72
CA VAL A 245 8.73 5.99 22.34
C VAL A 245 8.89 4.55 21.84
N GLN A 246 7.95 3.67 22.13
CA GLN A 246 7.90 2.33 21.53
C GLN A 246 7.13 2.36 20.21
N SER A 247 7.36 1.39 19.33
CA SER A 247 6.75 1.31 17.98
C SER A 247 5.22 1.46 17.96
N GLU A 248 4.55 1.22 19.08
CA GLU A 248 3.11 1.26 19.21
C GLU A 248 2.53 2.68 19.42
N ASP A 249 3.34 3.71 19.73
CA ASP A 249 2.86 5.01 20.26
C ASP A 249 3.41 6.26 19.51
N LEU A 250 3.24 6.36 18.19
CA LEU A 250 4.00 7.33 17.38
C LEU A 250 3.38 8.74 17.22
N ASN A 251 4.11 9.78 17.67
CA ASN A 251 3.98 11.18 17.21
C ASN A 251 5.29 11.98 17.41
N PHE A 252 5.87 12.62 16.38
CA PHE A 252 7.22 13.23 16.49
C PHE A 252 7.53 14.32 15.43
N TYR A 253 8.56 15.14 15.68
CA TYR A 253 9.10 16.19 14.78
C TYR A 253 10.48 15.82 14.18
N ILE A 254 11.37 15.22 14.99
CA ILE A 254 12.59 14.55 14.53
C ILE A 254 12.51 13.08 14.92
N LEU A 255 12.70 12.17 13.95
CA LEU A 255 12.74 10.72 14.18
C LEU A 255 14.16 10.20 14.06
N ALA A 256 14.60 9.47 15.08
CA ALA A 256 15.74 8.56 14.99
C ALA A 256 15.26 7.12 15.22
N SER A 257 15.56 6.20 14.28
CA SER A 257 15.11 4.81 14.36
C SER A 257 16.05 3.81 13.65
N PRO A 258 16.13 2.54 14.11
CA PRO A 258 16.81 1.50 13.34
C PRO A 258 16.10 1.28 12.01
N HIS A 259 16.87 1.05 10.95
CA HIS A 259 16.32 0.77 9.62
C HIS A 259 15.44 -0.48 9.64
N GLY A 260 14.33 -0.42 8.90
CA GLY A 260 13.49 -1.57 8.61
C GLY A 260 12.19 -1.19 7.91
N ALA A 261 11.83 -1.96 6.87
CA ALA A 261 10.66 -1.74 6.01
C ALA A 261 9.31 -1.67 6.76
N GLN A 262 9.26 -2.14 8.01
CA GLN A 262 8.06 -2.11 8.87
C GLN A 262 7.75 -0.73 9.47
N LEU A 263 8.60 0.28 9.27
CA LEU A 263 8.41 1.63 9.84
C LEU A 263 7.62 2.55 8.91
N THR A 264 6.58 1.98 8.30
CA THR A 264 5.67 2.66 7.40
C THR A 264 4.81 3.74 8.07
N ASN A 265 4.80 3.77 9.40
CA ASN A 265 4.17 4.83 10.20
C ASN A 265 4.75 6.23 9.94
N MET A 266 5.91 6.32 9.29
CA MET A 266 6.46 7.58 8.77
C MET A 266 5.46 8.34 7.89
N LEU A 267 4.52 7.66 7.22
CA LEU A 267 3.46 8.33 6.47
C LEU A 267 2.67 9.33 7.33
N PHE A 268 2.43 8.96 8.58
CA PHE A 268 1.58 9.70 9.51
C PHE A 268 2.32 10.85 10.22
N THR A 269 3.63 10.92 10.05
CA THR A 269 4.49 12.00 10.52
C THR A 269 4.20 13.31 9.75
N ASP A 270 4.39 14.45 10.41
CA ASP A 270 4.20 15.76 9.79
C ASP A 270 5.12 16.01 8.59
N ARG A 271 4.64 16.81 7.63
CA ARG A 271 5.51 17.35 6.57
C ARG A 271 6.68 18.11 7.18
N ASN A 272 7.78 18.14 6.44
CA ASN A 272 9.05 18.76 6.81
C ASN A 272 9.74 18.17 8.05
N SER A 273 9.17 17.12 8.65
CA SER A 273 9.84 16.38 9.71
C SER A 273 11.16 15.82 9.19
N ILE A 274 12.11 15.73 10.12
CA ILE A 274 13.48 15.34 9.82
C ILE A 274 13.65 13.88 10.24
N ILE A 275 14.13 13.07 9.30
CA ILE A 275 14.31 11.63 9.50
C ILE A 275 15.81 11.33 9.48
N MET A 276 16.25 10.64 10.52
CA MET A 276 17.57 10.03 10.63
C MET A 276 17.39 8.54 10.85
N GLU A 277 18.11 7.73 10.08
CA GLU A 277 18.09 6.29 10.24
C GLU A 277 19.45 5.76 10.63
N PHE A 278 19.45 4.61 11.30
CA PHE A 278 20.68 3.89 11.59
C PHE A 278 20.56 2.43 11.16
N PHE A 279 21.60 1.96 10.48
CA PHE A 279 21.68 0.61 9.95
C PHE A 279 22.45 -0.27 10.92
N PRO A 280 21.82 -1.35 11.42
CA PRO A 280 22.56 -2.44 12.04
C PRO A 280 23.57 -3.00 11.03
N ASN A 281 24.72 -3.49 11.52
CA ASN A 281 25.75 -4.07 10.65
C ASN A 281 25.20 -5.27 9.85
N GLY A 282 25.71 -5.46 8.63
CA GLY A 282 25.26 -6.50 7.69
C GLY A 282 23.95 -6.17 6.96
N TRP A 283 23.08 -5.32 7.54
CA TRP A 283 21.76 -5.01 6.98
C TRP A 283 21.82 -4.39 5.58
N LEU A 284 22.70 -3.39 5.40
CA LEU A 284 22.88 -2.70 4.13
C LEU A 284 23.13 -3.64 2.94
N LYS A 285 23.92 -4.70 3.19
CA LYS A 285 24.32 -5.66 2.16
C LYS A 285 23.22 -6.66 1.81
N LEU A 286 22.30 -6.91 2.76
CA LEU A 286 21.27 -7.94 2.66
C LEU A 286 19.92 -7.39 2.20
N ASP A 287 19.62 -6.12 2.47
CA ASP A 287 18.28 -5.56 2.26
C ASP A 287 17.98 -5.14 0.81
N GLY A 288 18.97 -5.27 -0.09
CA GLY A 288 18.83 -5.00 -1.52
C GLY A 288 18.20 -3.64 -1.80
N VAL A 289 17.05 -3.63 -2.48
CA VAL A 289 16.30 -2.41 -2.80
C VAL A 289 15.63 -1.80 -1.55
N GLY A 290 15.34 -2.61 -0.52
CA GLY A 290 14.72 -2.23 0.75
C GLY A 290 15.47 -1.18 1.56
N GLN A 291 16.80 -1.09 1.40
CA GLN A 291 17.65 -0.09 2.06
C GLN A 291 17.18 1.37 1.81
N ASN A 292 16.43 1.62 0.74
CA ASN A 292 15.97 2.95 0.34
C ASN A 292 14.54 3.29 0.82
N VAL A 293 13.86 2.40 1.55
CA VAL A 293 12.46 2.60 1.96
C VAL A 293 12.26 3.91 2.73
N TYR A 294 13.19 4.26 3.62
CA TYR A 294 13.13 5.52 4.37
C TYR A 294 13.26 6.75 3.48
N HIS A 295 14.14 6.71 2.48
CA HIS A 295 14.31 7.77 1.50
C HIS A 295 13.03 7.96 0.69
N TRP A 296 12.43 6.88 0.19
CA TRP A 296 11.18 6.96 -0.58
C TRP A 296 10.02 7.43 0.28
N MET A 297 9.88 6.92 1.50
CA MET A 297 8.85 7.34 2.46
C MET A 297 8.97 8.83 2.80
N ALA A 298 10.19 9.31 3.02
CA ALA A 298 10.46 10.71 3.29
C ALA A 298 10.08 11.58 2.08
N ASP A 299 10.57 11.24 0.89
CA ASP A 299 10.30 11.99 -0.34
C ASP A 299 8.80 12.05 -0.66
N GLN A 300 8.11 10.91 -0.62
CA GLN A 300 6.70 10.83 -1.01
C GLN A 300 5.74 11.47 0.01
N SER A 301 6.13 11.55 1.28
CA SER A 301 5.30 12.12 2.35
C SER A 301 5.65 13.57 2.69
N GLY A 302 6.63 14.15 1.99
CA GLY A 302 7.06 15.53 2.17
C GLY A 302 7.91 15.77 3.41
N MET A 303 8.67 14.77 3.85
CA MET A 303 9.65 14.86 4.93
C MET A 303 11.07 15.03 4.36
N LYS A 304 12.06 15.24 5.23
CA LYS A 304 13.47 15.36 4.87
C LYS A 304 14.27 14.24 5.52
N HIS A 305 14.78 13.32 4.71
CA HIS A 305 15.84 12.42 5.14
C HIS A 305 17.17 13.19 5.11
N ILE A 306 17.88 13.26 6.24
CA ILE A 306 19.08 14.11 6.34
C ILE A 306 20.37 13.33 6.55
N CYS A 307 20.30 12.11 7.10
CA CYS A 307 21.48 11.28 7.30
C CYS A 307 21.13 9.83 7.61
N ALA A 308 22.08 8.96 7.30
CA ALA A 308 22.12 7.57 7.74
C ALA A 308 23.41 7.32 8.53
N TRP A 309 23.29 6.64 9.68
CA TRP A 309 24.45 6.17 10.45
C TRP A 309 24.60 4.65 10.33
N TRP A 310 25.84 4.18 10.31
CA TRP A 310 26.17 2.77 10.08
C TRP A 310 26.89 2.25 11.31
N ASP A 311 26.44 1.12 11.87
CA ASP A 311 27.16 0.46 12.96
C ASP A 311 28.48 -0.12 12.44
N PRO A 312 29.65 0.42 12.87
CA PRO A 312 30.95 -0.03 12.38
C PRO A 312 31.48 -1.26 13.14
N HIS A 313 30.82 -1.73 14.21
CA HIS A 313 31.40 -2.67 15.16
C HIS A 313 30.49 -3.86 15.49
N THR A 314 30.65 -4.98 14.79
CA THR A 314 30.27 -6.32 15.31
C THR A 314 31.16 -7.42 14.74
N GLU A 315 31.63 -8.32 15.61
CA GLU A 315 32.45 -9.49 15.26
C GLU A 315 31.62 -10.65 14.65
N LYS A 316 30.29 -10.56 14.67
CA LYS A 316 29.37 -11.58 14.14
C LYS A 316 28.32 -10.93 13.23
N GLU A 317 28.12 -11.51 12.05
CA GLU A 317 27.01 -11.14 11.15
C GLU A 317 25.66 -11.38 11.85
N CYS A 318 24.67 -10.52 11.58
CA CYS A 318 23.32 -10.69 12.10
C CYS A 318 22.79 -12.08 11.69
N PRO A 319 22.42 -12.94 12.66
CA PRO A 319 22.08 -14.34 12.37
C PRO A 319 20.75 -14.52 11.61
N ASP A 320 19.92 -13.47 11.54
CA ASP A 320 18.74 -13.42 10.69
C ASP A 320 18.44 -11.96 10.32
N PRO A 321 18.54 -11.56 9.04
CA PRO A 321 18.00 -10.28 8.59
C PRO A 321 16.46 -10.27 8.63
#